data_AF-A0A4P5YLQ6-F1
#
_entry.id   AF-A0A4P5YLQ6-F1
#
_cell.length_a   1.000
_cell.length_b   1.000
_cell.length_c   1.000
_cell.angle_alpha   90.00
_cell.angle_beta   90.00
_cell.angle_gamma   90.00
#
_symmetry.space_group_name_H-M   'P 1'
#
loop_
_entity.id
_entity.type
_entity.pdbx_description
1 polymer ?
#
loop_
_entity_poly.entity_id
_entity_poly.type
_entity_poly.pdbx_seq_one_letter_code
_entity_poly.pdbx_strand_id
1 'polypeptide(L)'
;MAAAVGDAEQSVTYADRSGCGDWRNFINTRTTHAGALHQAGRRAEAETRFREAEQMQKEMQPDYPLLYSLRGFQYCDLLLAAPERAAWQGLLECARPRAQQAPQARTASEYSEAPDSKSTAAAGDGRTPLVESCRAVSARAAQTLKWMQADSGAPLLDIALDHLTLGRAALYAAILDGSRRREEADGPPNAPDLRLLTSAATELDAAVAGLRRAGQVQELPLGLLTRAWLRFLTGARTGPESAQADLDEAWEIAERGPMPLFLADIHLHRARLFGISSDEVRMPNEAKQYPWNQNPDGSPRGPNDDLAAARRLIFKHGYLRRQEELEDAEAALLAK
;
A
#
# COMPACT_ATOMS: atom_id res chain seq x y z
N MET A 1 9.09 9.52 -14.21
CA MET A 1 9.64 8.16 -14.08
C MET A 1 10.49 7.71 -15.25
N ALA A 2 10.11 7.91 -16.52
CA ALA A 2 10.90 7.41 -17.66
C ALA A 2 12.39 7.84 -17.64
N ALA A 3 12.68 9.12 -17.41
CA ALA A 3 14.06 9.61 -17.26
C ALA A 3 14.78 8.93 -16.08
N ALA A 4 14.15 8.90 -14.90
CA ALA A 4 14.73 8.26 -13.71
C ALA A 4 15.01 6.75 -13.89
N VAL A 5 14.17 6.02 -14.64
CA VAL A 5 14.43 4.62 -14.99
C VAL A 5 15.66 4.51 -15.90
N GLY A 6 15.76 5.34 -16.94
CA GLY A 6 16.91 5.37 -17.85
C GLY A 6 18.22 5.74 -17.14
N ASP A 7 18.20 6.77 -16.28
CA ASP A 7 19.36 7.19 -15.50
C ASP A 7 19.81 6.09 -14.52
N ALA A 8 18.85 5.41 -13.87
CA ALA A 8 19.17 4.30 -12.97
C ALA A 8 19.72 3.07 -13.71
N GLU A 9 19.23 2.77 -14.91
CA GLU A 9 19.77 1.71 -15.78
C GLU A 9 21.21 2.03 -16.23
N GLN A 10 21.48 3.29 -16.60
CA GLN A 10 22.85 3.73 -16.90
C GLN A 10 23.76 3.60 -15.68
N SER A 11 23.28 3.95 -14.49
CA SER A 11 24.03 3.80 -13.24
C SER A 11 24.44 2.34 -12.98
N VAL A 12 23.55 1.38 -13.23
CA VAL A 12 23.89 -0.06 -13.17
C VAL A 12 24.98 -0.41 -14.18
N THR A 13 24.88 0.10 -15.41
CA THR A 13 25.90 -0.14 -16.46
C THR A 13 27.28 0.39 -16.04
N TYR A 14 27.33 1.56 -15.39
CA TYR A 14 28.58 2.12 -14.88
C TYR A 14 29.13 1.30 -13.70
N ALA A 15 28.26 0.89 -12.77
CA ALA A 15 28.65 0.03 -11.65
C ALA A 15 29.30 -1.27 -12.16
N ASP A 16 28.68 -1.93 -13.14
CA ASP A 16 29.20 -3.19 -13.70
C ASP A 16 30.59 -3.05 -14.36
N ARG A 17 30.90 -1.87 -14.89
CA ARG A 17 32.24 -1.54 -15.45
C ARG A 17 33.29 -1.25 -14.38
N SER A 18 32.87 -0.91 -13.16
CA SER A 18 33.74 -0.46 -12.05
C SER A 18 34.46 -1.60 -11.33
N GLY A 19 34.05 -2.86 -11.58
CA GLY A 19 34.61 -4.05 -10.92
C GLY A 19 34.06 -4.31 -9.51
N CYS A 20 34.23 -5.55 -9.03
CA CYS A 20 33.53 -6.10 -7.85
C CYS A 20 34.02 -5.61 -6.46
N GLY A 21 34.93 -4.64 -6.41
CA GLY A 21 35.51 -4.15 -5.14
C GLY A 21 34.53 -3.36 -4.27
N ASP A 22 33.47 -2.80 -4.85
CA ASP A 22 32.47 -1.96 -4.17
C ASP A 22 31.07 -2.61 -4.20
N TRP A 23 30.95 -3.79 -3.60
CA TRP A 23 29.70 -4.57 -3.59
C TRP A 23 28.49 -3.79 -3.04
N ARG A 24 28.70 -2.84 -2.11
CA ARG A 24 27.62 -2.00 -1.55
C ARG A 24 27.00 -1.12 -2.62
N ASN A 25 27.83 -0.51 -3.46
CA ASN A 25 27.37 0.33 -4.58
C ASN A 25 26.63 -0.50 -5.64
N PHE A 26 27.07 -1.74 -5.90
CA PHE A 26 26.39 -2.65 -6.83
C PHE A 26 24.97 -3.00 -6.37
N ILE A 27 24.79 -3.23 -5.07
CA ILE A 27 23.46 -3.45 -4.48
C ILE A 27 22.63 -2.17 -4.57
N ASN A 28 23.19 -1.02 -4.15
CA ASN A 28 22.46 0.25 -4.11
C ASN A 28 21.98 0.72 -5.50
N THR A 29 22.82 0.58 -6.53
CA THR A 29 22.44 0.93 -7.91
C THR A 29 21.33 0.03 -8.44
N ARG A 30 21.39 -1.28 -8.18
CA ARG A 30 20.34 -2.23 -8.56
C ARG A 30 19.03 -1.96 -7.83
N THR A 31 19.06 -1.68 -6.53
CA THR A 31 17.83 -1.37 -5.76
C THR A 31 17.26 -0.01 -6.14
N THR A 32 18.09 0.97 -6.49
CA THR A 32 17.64 2.26 -7.04
C THR A 32 16.92 2.06 -8.38
N HIS A 33 17.50 1.25 -9.27
CA HIS A 33 16.85 0.91 -10.53
C HIS A 33 15.56 0.12 -10.31
N ALA A 34 15.56 -0.86 -9.41
CA ALA A 34 14.37 -1.62 -9.03
C ALA A 34 13.26 -0.72 -8.49
N GLY A 35 13.61 0.25 -7.63
CA GLY A 35 12.68 1.26 -7.12
C GLY A 35 12.09 2.10 -8.25
N ALA A 36 12.90 2.62 -9.16
CA ALA A 36 12.43 3.41 -10.31
C ALA A 36 11.49 2.59 -11.21
N LEU A 37 11.82 1.32 -11.49
CA LEU A 37 10.98 0.39 -12.24
C LEU A 37 9.64 0.16 -11.52
N HIS A 38 9.66 -0.05 -10.20
CA HIS A 38 8.44 -0.26 -9.42
C HIS A 38 7.52 0.97 -9.51
N GLN A 39 8.05 2.17 -9.27
CA GLN A 39 7.29 3.42 -9.38
C GLN A 39 6.72 3.65 -10.79
N ALA A 40 7.44 3.20 -11.83
CA ALA A 40 7.01 3.24 -13.22
C ALA A 40 5.98 2.15 -13.60
N GLY A 41 5.52 1.31 -12.66
CA GLY A 41 4.59 0.22 -12.91
C GLY A 41 5.20 -1.03 -13.54
N ARG A 42 6.53 -1.08 -13.75
CA ARG A 42 7.25 -2.23 -14.33
C ARG A 42 7.56 -3.28 -13.26
N ARG A 43 6.50 -3.85 -12.68
CA ARG A 43 6.56 -4.69 -11.46
C ARG A 43 7.48 -5.90 -11.59
N ALA A 44 7.32 -6.69 -12.65
CA ALA A 44 8.12 -7.91 -12.85
C ALA A 44 9.62 -7.61 -12.97
N GLU A 45 9.98 -6.54 -13.67
CA GLU A 45 11.37 -6.13 -13.84
C GLU A 45 11.96 -5.60 -12.53
N ALA A 46 11.18 -4.83 -11.77
CA ALA A 46 11.58 -4.39 -10.44
C ALA A 46 11.88 -5.59 -9.52
N GLU A 47 11.02 -6.61 -9.53
CA GLU A 47 11.18 -7.83 -8.73
C GLU A 47 12.46 -8.59 -9.09
N THR A 48 12.76 -8.73 -10.39
CA THR A 48 14.02 -9.32 -10.85
C THR A 48 15.22 -8.56 -10.29
N ARG A 49 15.25 -7.23 -10.39
CA ARG A 49 16.38 -6.42 -9.90
C ARG A 49 16.55 -6.46 -8.38
N PHE A 50 15.45 -6.49 -7.62
CA PHE A 50 15.52 -6.67 -6.17
C PHE A 50 16.06 -8.05 -5.78
N ARG A 51 15.61 -9.12 -6.46
CA ARG A 51 16.13 -10.48 -6.21
C ARG A 51 17.62 -10.60 -6.53
N GLU A 52 18.07 -10.00 -7.63
CA GLU A 52 19.50 -9.94 -7.95
C GLU A 52 20.30 -9.24 -6.86
N ALA A 53 19.83 -8.08 -6.40
CA ALA A 53 20.49 -7.32 -5.34
C ALA A 53 20.53 -8.08 -4.01
N GLU A 54 19.46 -8.78 -3.65
CA GLU A 54 19.41 -9.63 -2.47
C GLU A 54 20.37 -10.81 -2.54
N GLN A 55 20.41 -11.49 -3.68
CA GLN A 55 21.32 -12.60 -3.90
C GLN A 55 22.79 -12.15 -3.76
N MET A 56 23.13 -10.98 -4.31
CA MET A 56 24.44 -10.37 -4.12
C MET A 56 24.73 -10.05 -2.65
N GLN A 57 23.76 -9.52 -1.90
CA GLN A 57 23.95 -9.25 -0.48
C GLN A 57 24.20 -10.55 0.30
N LYS A 58 23.45 -11.61 -0.01
CA LYS A 58 23.60 -12.92 0.62
C LYS A 58 24.98 -13.53 0.37
N GLU A 59 25.53 -13.37 -0.83
CA GLU A 59 26.88 -13.86 -1.17
C GLU A 59 27.97 -13.06 -0.46
N MET A 60 27.81 -11.73 -0.38
CA MET A 60 28.82 -10.82 0.16
C MET A 60 28.76 -10.67 1.69
N GLN A 61 27.57 -10.86 2.27
CA GLN A 61 27.30 -10.70 3.69
C GLN A 61 26.37 -11.82 4.19
N PRO A 62 26.88 -13.07 4.34
CA PRO A 62 26.05 -14.24 4.67
C PRO A 62 25.28 -14.15 5.98
N ASP A 63 25.79 -13.40 6.97
CA ASP A 63 25.13 -13.18 8.26
C ASP A 63 23.88 -12.28 8.15
N TYR A 64 23.77 -11.50 7.06
CA TYR A 64 22.67 -10.58 6.78
C TYR A 64 22.09 -10.85 5.36
N PRO A 65 21.47 -12.02 5.14
CA PRO A 65 21.12 -12.50 3.80
C PRO A 65 19.91 -11.82 3.16
N LEU A 66 19.22 -10.92 3.89
CA LEU A 66 18.03 -10.21 3.40
C LEU A 66 18.37 -8.73 3.21
N LEU A 67 17.99 -8.13 2.09
CA LEU A 67 18.05 -6.67 1.93
C LEU A 67 17.38 -6.00 3.14
N TYR A 68 18.16 -5.16 3.83
CA TYR A 68 17.77 -4.42 5.02
C TYR A 68 17.87 -2.91 4.75
N SER A 69 17.52 -2.07 5.73
CA SER A 69 17.46 -0.61 5.59
C SER A 69 16.48 -0.16 4.48
N LEU A 70 16.62 1.05 3.96
CA LEU A 70 15.80 1.61 2.88
C LEU A 70 15.57 0.66 1.70
N ARG A 71 16.60 -0.09 1.26
CA ARG A 71 16.46 -1.05 0.15
C ARG A 71 15.61 -2.27 0.51
N GLY A 72 15.67 -2.72 1.76
CA GLY A 72 14.78 -3.74 2.29
C GLY A 72 13.33 -3.27 2.31
N PHE A 73 13.11 -2.05 2.79
CA PHE A 73 11.80 -1.40 2.79
C PHE A 73 11.20 -1.28 1.39
N GLN A 74 11.98 -0.80 0.41
CA GLN A 74 11.53 -0.67 -0.99
C GLN A 74 11.18 -2.03 -1.63
N TYR A 75 11.92 -3.08 -1.30
CA TYR A 75 11.58 -4.42 -1.77
C TYR A 75 10.28 -4.92 -1.13
N CYS A 76 10.10 -4.70 0.18
CA CYS A 76 8.85 -5.02 0.87
C CYS A 76 7.65 -4.23 0.31
N ASP A 77 7.82 -2.96 -0.06
CA ASP A 77 6.78 -2.15 -0.72
C ASP A 77 6.32 -2.80 -2.03
N LEU A 78 7.26 -3.26 -2.86
CA LEU A 78 6.94 -3.99 -4.10
C LEU A 78 6.16 -5.29 -3.81
N LEU A 79 6.59 -6.07 -2.81
CA LEU A 79 5.94 -7.33 -2.44
C LEU A 79 4.51 -7.11 -1.90
N LEU A 80 4.30 -6.01 -1.17
CA LEU A 80 2.99 -5.63 -0.64
C LEU A 80 2.05 -4.98 -1.64
N ALA A 81 2.52 -4.56 -2.83
CA ALA A 81 1.67 -3.83 -3.79
C ALA A 81 0.41 -4.60 -4.23
N ALA A 82 0.47 -5.94 -4.34
CA ALA A 82 -0.71 -6.74 -4.70
C ALA A 82 -1.67 -6.92 -3.51
N PRO A 83 -1.19 -7.30 -2.30
CA PRO A 83 -2.02 -7.28 -1.10
C PRO A 83 -2.65 -5.92 -0.79
N GLU A 84 -1.92 -4.82 -0.99
CA GLU A 84 -2.41 -3.45 -0.78
C GLU A 84 -3.59 -3.14 -1.70
N ARG A 85 -3.44 -3.38 -3.01
CA ARG A 85 -4.52 -3.18 -3.99
C ARG A 85 -5.75 -4.02 -3.65
N ALA A 86 -5.55 -5.30 -3.33
CA ALA A 86 -6.65 -6.19 -2.97
C ALA A 86 -7.35 -5.78 -1.66
N ALA A 87 -6.61 -5.28 -0.68
CA ALA A 87 -7.18 -4.72 0.55
C ALA A 87 -8.02 -3.47 0.26
N TRP A 88 -7.57 -2.58 -0.64
CA TRP A 88 -8.38 -1.47 -1.12
C TRP A 88 -9.65 -1.96 -1.83
N GLN A 89 -9.53 -2.90 -2.78
CA GLN A 89 -10.69 -3.46 -3.48
C GLN A 89 -11.75 -4.01 -2.52
N GLY A 90 -11.35 -4.78 -1.50
CA GLY A 90 -12.28 -5.29 -0.49
C GLY A 90 -13.00 -4.18 0.29
N LEU A 91 -12.31 -3.06 0.60
CA LEU A 91 -12.93 -1.90 1.22
C LEU A 91 -13.92 -1.20 0.27
N LEU A 92 -13.54 -1.01 -1.00
CA LEU A 92 -14.36 -0.37 -2.03
C LEU A 92 -15.63 -1.18 -2.31
N GLU A 93 -15.52 -2.50 -2.36
CA GLU A 93 -16.64 -3.44 -2.54
C GLU A 93 -17.61 -3.40 -1.35
N CYS A 94 -17.10 -3.37 -0.11
CA CYS A 94 -17.93 -3.27 1.09
C CYS A 94 -18.77 -1.99 1.14
N ALA A 95 -18.33 -0.93 0.45
CA ALA A 95 -19.03 0.35 0.41
C ALA A 95 -20.08 0.43 -0.71
N ARG A 96 -20.16 -0.57 -1.61
CA ARG A 96 -21.19 -0.63 -2.67
C ARG A 96 -22.55 -1.08 -2.11
N PRO A 97 -23.68 -0.53 -2.60
CA PRO A 97 -25.01 -0.98 -2.20
C PRO A 97 -25.25 -2.46 -2.49
N ARG A 98 -25.94 -3.15 -1.57
CA ARG A 98 -26.17 -4.61 -1.59
C ARG A 98 -26.86 -5.12 -2.88
N ALA A 99 -27.63 -4.28 -3.57
CA ALA A 99 -28.30 -4.59 -4.83
C ALA A 99 -27.32 -4.85 -6.01
N GLN A 100 -26.07 -4.43 -5.90
CA GLN A 100 -25.06 -4.52 -6.96
C GLN A 100 -23.93 -5.52 -6.63
N GLN A 101 -23.99 -6.20 -5.48
CA GLN A 101 -23.00 -7.20 -5.05
C GLN A 101 -23.27 -8.61 -5.63
N ALA A 102 -24.23 -8.76 -6.55
CA ALA A 102 -24.53 -10.05 -7.17
C ALA A 102 -23.41 -10.49 -8.12
N PRO A 103 -22.99 -11.78 -8.11
CA PRO A 103 -22.05 -12.29 -9.08
C PRO A 103 -22.71 -12.24 -10.47
N GLN A 104 -21.98 -11.72 -11.47
CA GLN A 104 -22.42 -11.74 -12.86
C GLN A 104 -22.78 -13.18 -13.24
N ALA A 105 -24.08 -13.44 -13.35
CA ALA A 105 -24.59 -14.73 -13.80
C ALA A 105 -24.03 -14.99 -15.21
N ARG A 106 -23.16 -15.99 -15.32
CA ARG A 106 -22.77 -16.55 -16.62
C ARG A 106 -24.07 -16.95 -17.32
N THR A 107 -24.32 -16.36 -18.48
CA THR A 107 -25.47 -16.69 -19.32
C THR A 107 -25.40 -18.17 -19.68
N ALA A 108 -26.26 -18.97 -19.04
CA ALA A 108 -26.46 -20.35 -19.40
C ALA A 108 -27.33 -20.39 -20.68
N SER A 109 -26.68 -20.64 -21.81
CA SER A 109 -27.33 -21.16 -23.01
C SER A 109 -26.90 -22.62 -23.16
N GLU A 110 -27.88 -23.51 -23.00
CA GLU A 110 -28.04 -24.80 -23.70
C GLU A 110 -26.98 -25.91 -23.48
N TYR A 111 -27.26 -26.87 -22.59
CA TYR A 111 -27.88 -28.19 -22.88
C TYR A 111 -27.76 -29.11 -21.65
N SER A 112 -28.82 -29.89 -21.42
CA SER A 112 -29.04 -30.87 -20.35
C SER A 112 -28.29 -32.17 -20.59
N GLU A 113 -27.58 -32.69 -19.58
CA GLU A 113 -27.71 -34.04 -19.00
C GLU A 113 -26.65 -34.24 -17.88
N ALA A 114 -27.02 -34.94 -16.81
CA ALA A 114 -26.21 -35.19 -15.61
C ALA A 114 -26.05 -36.71 -15.38
N PRO A 115 -25.21 -37.18 -14.43
CA PRO A 115 -23.93 -36.67 -13.95
C PRO A 115 -22.84 -37.76 -14.03
N ASP A 116 -21.56 -37.38 -14.06
CA ASP A 116 -20.52 -38.31 -13.60
C ASP A 116 -19.51 -37.59 -12.70
N SER A 117 -19.33 -38.20 -11.53
CA SER A 117 -18.48 -37.77 -10.44
C SER A 117 -17.02 -37.66 -10.88
N LYS A 118 -16.46 -36.45 -10.84
CA LYS A 118 -15.11 -36.14 -10.32
C LYS A 118 -14.76 -34.68 -10.56
N SER A 119 -14.11 -34.09 -9.55
CA SER A 119 -13.33 -32.86 -9.62
C SER A 119 -14.10 -31.54 -9.57
N THR A 120 -14.66 -31.21 -8.40
CA THR A 120 -14.62 -29.82 -7.91
C THR A 120 -13.34 -29.65 -7.09
N ALA A 121 -12.20 -29.52 -7.77
CA ALA A 121 -11.05 -28.87 -7.16
C ALA A 121 -11.52 -27.45 -6.78
N ALA A 122 -11.41 -27.12 -5.50
CA ALA A 122 -11.69 -25.78 -4.99
C ALA A 122 -11.03 -24.74 -5.89
N ALA A 123 -11.82 -23.82 -6.44
CA ALA A 123 -11.26 -22.58 -6.97
C ALA A 123 -10.51 -21.94 -5.81
N GLY A 124 -9.18 -21.99 -5.84
CA GLY A 124 -8.34 -21.51 -4.75
C GLY A 124 -8.70 -20.05 -4.46
N ASP A 125 -8.95 -19.74 -3.19
CA ASP A 125 -9.18 -18.37 -2.75
C ASP A 125 -7.97 -17.51 -3.16
N GLY A 126 -8.18 -16.64 -4.15
CA GLY A 126 -7.15 -15.75 -4.67
C GLY A 126 -6.55 -14.82 -3.61
N ARG A 127 -7.19 -14.69 -2.43
CA ARG A 127 -6.67 -13.92 -1.29
C ARG A 127 -5.69 -14.70 -0.42
N THR A 128 -5.73 -16.02 -0.42
CA THR A 128 -4.80 -16.85 0.38
C THR A 128 -3.33 -16.57 0.03
N PRO A 129 -2.90 -16.56 -1.25
CA PRO A 129 -1.54 -16.19 -1.63
C PRO A 129 -1.16 -14.75 -1.23
N LEU A 130 -2.13 -13.84 -1.17
CA LEU A 130 -1.89 -12.44 -0.78
C LEU A 130 -1.65 -12.31 0.73
N VAL A 131 -2.41 -13.05 1.54
CA VAL A 131 -2.17 -13.13 3.00
C VAL A 131 -0.82 -13.79 3.29
N GLU A 132 -0.45 -14.82 2.54
CA GLU A 132 0.89 -15.44 2.63
C GLU A 132 2.00 -14.45 2.27
N SER A 133 1.80 -13.63 1.22
CA SER A 133 2.73 -12.55 0.86
C SER A 133 2.90 -11.55 2.02
N CYS A 134 1.81 -11.10 2.65
CA CYS A 134 1.87 -10.25 3.85
C CYS A 134 2.68 -10.91 4.97
N ARG A 135 2.44 -12.19 5.27
CA ARG A 135 3.17 -12.93 6.31
C ARG A 135 4.66 -13.04 5.98
N ALA A 136 5.02 -13.31 4.74
CA ALA A 136 6.41 -13.36 4.29
C ALA A 136 7.11 -12.01 4.46
N VAL A 137 6.44 -10.91 4.09
CA VAL A 137 6.95 -9.55 4.30
C VAL A 137 7.09 -9.22 5.79
N SER A 138 6.11 -9.59 6.63
CA SER A 138 6.22 -9.41 8.08
C SER A 138 7.41 -10.18 8.68
N ALA A 139 7.63 -11.44 8.28
CA ALA A 139 8.75 -12.23 8.76
C ALA A 139 10.09 -11.59 8.38
N ARG A 140 10.17 -11.07 7.16
CA ARG A 140 11.33 -10.38 6.63
C ARG A 140 11.64 -9.09 7.40
N ALA A 141 10.64 -8.23 7.61
CA ALA A 141 10.78 -6.98 8.37
C ALA A 141 11.07 -7.21 9.86
N ALA A 142 10.49 -8.24 10.47
CA ALA A 142 10.80 -8.62 11.85
C ALA A 142 12.26 -9.07 12.00
N GLN A 143 12.79 -9.78 11.00
CA GLN A 143 14.18 -10.21 11.01
C GLN A 143 15.16 -9.04 10.83
N THR A 144 14.87 -8.09 9.93
CA THR A 144 15.70 -6.89 9.76
C THR A 144 15.62 -5.97 10.98
N LEU A 145 14.44 -5.82 11.58
CA LEU A 145 14.24 -5.07 12.82
C LEU A 145 15.09 -5.65 13.95
N LYS A 146 15.12 -6.98 14.09
CA LYS A 146 15.96 -7.67 15.08
C LYS A 146 17.44 -7.36 14.89
N TRP A 147 17.92 -7.31 13.64
CA TRP A 147 19.30 -6.91 13.35
C TRP A 147 19.56 -5.46 13.77
N MET A 148 18.67 -4.54 13.42
CA MET A 148 18.80 -3.12 13.76
C MET A 148 18.75 -2.89 15.28
N GLN A 149 17.88 -3.60 16.00
CA GLN A 149 17.78 -3.47 17.46
C GLN A 149 18.98 -4.06 18.20
N ALA A 150 19.70 -5.00 17.61
CA ALA A 150 20.93 -5.56 18.17
C ALA A 150 22.14 -4.61 18.02
N ASP A 151 22.05 -3.61 17.12
CA ASP A 151 23.10 -2.62 16.89
C ASP A 151 22.73 -1.27 17.51
N SER A 152 23.45 -0.87 18.55
CA SER A 152 23.27 0.43 19.20
C SER A 152 23.53 1.65 18.29
N GLY A 153 24.21 1.44 17.16
CA GLY A 153 24.48 2.46 16.15
C GLY A 153 23.50 2.48 14.97
N ALA A 154 22.46 1.64 14.98
CA ALA A 154 21.53 1.50 13.86
C ALA A 154 20.79 2.83 13.56
N PRO A 155 20.64 3.22 12.28
CA PRO A 155 19.89 4.40 11.91
C PRO A 155 18.42 4.31 12.36
N LEU A 156 17.92 5.34 13.05
CA LEU A 156 16.52 5.41 13.49
C LEU A 156 15.52 5.30 12.32
N LEU A 157 15.90 5.77 11.13
CA LEU A 157 15.11 5.64 9.92
C LEU A 157 14.83 4.16 9.60
N ASP A 158 15.86 3.32 9.63
CA ASP A 158 15.74 1.91 9.22
C ASP A 158 14.82 1.15 10.17
N ILE A 159 14.96 1.39 11.48
CA ILE A 159 14.05 0.86 12.51
C ILE A 159 12.60 1.31 12.25
N ALA A 160 12.40 2.59 11.92
CA ALA A 160 11.07 3.13 11.64
C ALA A 160 10.44 2.54 10.36
N LEU A 161 11.24 2.28 9.34
CA LEU A 161 10.79 1.65 8.08
C LEU A 161 10.44 0.17 8.27
N ASP A 162 11.14 -0.55 9.14
CA ASP A 162 10.79 -1.93 9.52
C ASP A 162 9.43 -1.96 10.24
N HIS A 163 9.22 -1.06 11.23
CA HIS A 163 7.91 -0.89 11.88
C HIS A 163 6.80 -0.52 10.87
N LEU A 164 7.08 0.36 9.92
CA LEU A 164 6.12 0.72 8.88
C LEU A 164 5.74 -0.50 8.02
N THR A 165 6.73 -1.33 7.67
CA THR A 165 6.52 -2.56 6.89
C THR A 165 5.66 -3.56 7.67
N LEU A 166 5.95 -3.76 8.96
CA LEU A 166 5.16 -4.63 9.84
C LEU A 166 3.71 -4.14 9.94
N GLY A 167 3.52 -2.84 10.18
CA GLY A 167 2.19 -2.22 10.27
C GLY A 167 1.37 -2.35 8.99
N ARG A 168 1.99 -2.11 7.82
CA ARG A 168 1.33 -2.28 6.50
C ARG A 168 0.92 -3.74 6.25
N ALA A 169 1.86 -4.68 6.44
CA ALA A 169 1.58 -6.09 6.22
C ALA A 169 0.48 -6.62 7.15
N ALA A 170 0.50 -6.23 8.43
CA ALA A 170 -0.53 -6.59 9.40
C ALA A 170 -1.90 -6.00 9.04
N LEU A 171 -1.95 -4.72 8.63
CA LEU A 171 -3.18 -4.05 8.20
C LEU A 171 -3.79 -4.74 6.97
N TYR A 172 -2.99 -4.99 5.93
CA TYR A 172 -3.49 -5.62 4.71
C TYR A 172 -3.95 -7.05 4.95
N ALA A 173 -3.20 -7.84 5.72
CA ALA A 173 -3.62 -9.18 6.13
C ALA A 173 -4.96 -9.16 6.88
N ALA A 174 -5.14 -8.23 7.83
CA ALA A 174 -6.38 -8.10 8.59
C ALA A 174 -7.60 -7.80 7.71
N ILE A 175 -7.44 -6.92 6.71
CA ILE A 175 -8.50 -6.56 5.75
C ILE A 175 -8.84 -7.76 4.85
N LEU A 176 -7.82 -8.44 4.32
CA LEU A 176 -8.01 -9.60 3.45
C LEU A 176 -8.66 -10.79 4.19
N ASP A 177 -8.22 -11.11 5.41
CA ASP A 177 -8.84 -12.15 6.25
C ASP A 177 -10.26 -11.77 6.72
N GLY A 178 -10.53 -10.48 6.93
CA GLY A 178 -11.88 -10.00 7.22
C GLY A 178 -12.82 -10.16 6.03
N SER A 179 -12.33 -9.88 4.82
CA SER A 179 -13.09 -10.02 3.58
C SER A 179 -13.40 -11.49 3.27
N ARG A 180 -12.42 -12.38 3.43
CA ARG A 180 -12.60 -13.84 3.27
C ARG A 180 -13.67 -14.41 4.21
N ARG A 181 -13.61 -14.06 5.49
CA ARG A 181 -14.60 -14.52 6.49
C ARG A 181 -16.02 -14.03 6.21
N ARG A 182 -16.18 -12.90 5.51
CA ARG A 182 -17.49 -12.38 5.09
C ARG A 182 -18.11 -13.22 3.98
N GLU A 183 -17.30 -13.71 3.05
CA GLU A 183 -17.77 -14.57 1.95
C GLU A 183 -18.09 -15.99 2.43
N GLU A 184 -17.36 -16.48 3.43
CA GLU A 184 -17.57 -17.81 4.01
C GLU A 184 -18.74 -17.88 5.00
N ALA A 185 -19.23 -16.74 5.51
CA ALA A 185 -20.26 -16.69 6.54
C ALA A 185 -21.64 -16.27 6.00
N ASP A 186 -22.64 -17.15 6.10
CA ASP A 186 -24.08 -16.82 5.99
C ASP A 186 -24.62 -15.99 7.19
N GLY A 187 -23.74 -15.50 8.07
CA GLY A 187 -24.06 -14.78 9.30
C GLY A 187 -23.80 -13.27 9.23
N PRO A 188 -24.20 -12.50 10.27
CA PRO A 188 -23.92 -11.06 10.31
C PRO A 188 -22.39 -10.82 10.23
N PRO A 189 -21.96 -9.70 9.62
CA PRO A 189 -20.55 -9.44 9.39
C PRO A 189 -19.80 -9.43 10.74
N ASN A 190 -18.93 -10.41 10.94
CA ASN A 190 -18.01 -10.38 12.06
C ASN A 190 -17.06 -9.20 11.85
N ALA A 191 -16.90 -8.38 12.90
CA ALA A 191 -15.95 -7.27 12.90
C ALA A 191 -14.55 -7.77 12.50
N PRO A 192 -13.72 -6.94 11.83
CA PRO A 192 -12.34 -7.29 11.55
C PRO A 192 -11.63 -7.78 12.80
N ASP A 193 -10.60 -8.64 12.65
CA ASP A 193 -9.88 -9.16 13.82
C ASP A 193 -9.22 -8.01 14.58
N LEU A 194 -9.84 -7.62 15.69
CA LEU A 194 -9.44 -6.47 16.49
C LEU A 194 -8.00 -6.62 17.00
N ARG A 195 -7.50 -7.86 17.16
CA ARG A 195 -6.12 -8.13 17.57
C ARG A 195 -5.12 -7.75 16.47
N LEU A 196 -5.39 -8.11 15.22
CA LEU A 196 -4.51 -7.77 14.09
C LEU A 196 -4.50 -6.25 13.85
N LEU A 197 -5.64 -5.58 14.01
CA LEU A 197 -5.71 -4.11 13.94
C LEU A 197 -4.96 -3.44 15.10
N THR A 198 -4.97 -4.03 16.30
CA THR A 198 -4.20 -3.52 17.46
C THR A 198 -2.69 -3.66 17.24
N SER A 199 -2.25 -4.81 16.68
CA SER A 199 -0.84 -4.99 16.29
C SER A 199 -0.44 -3.97 15.24
N ALA A 200 -1.24 -3.80 14.18
CA ALA A 200 -0.98 -2.80 13.15
C ALA A 200 -0.91 -1.37 13.72
N ALA A 201 -1.79 -1.03 14.68
CA ALA A 201 -1.77 0.27 15.34
C ALA A 201 -0.44 0.55 16.05
N THR A 202 0.03 -0.42 16.84
CA THR A 202 1.26 -0.29 17.61
C THR A 202 2.47 -0.09 16.69
N GLU A 203 2.55 -0.89 15.61
CA GLU A 203 3.62 -0.79 14.62
C GLU A 203 3.58 0.55 13.85
N LEU A 204 2.40 1.01 13.45
CA LEU A 204 2.27 2.28 12.71
C LEU A 204 2.55 3.52 13.58
N ASP A 205 2.17 3.49 14.86
CA ASP A 205 2.54 4.56 15.79
C ASP A 205 4.04 4.58 16.07
N ALA A 206 4.66 3.41 16.25
CA ALA A 206 6.12 3.28 16.37
C ALA A 206 6.84 3.79 15.11
N ALA A 207 6.32 3.46 13.92
CA ALA A 207 6.85 3.93 12.64
C ALA A 207 6.80 5.46 12.53
N VAL A 208 5.63 6.08 12.74
CA VAL A 208 5.48 7.55 12.64
C VAL A 208 6.35 8.26 13.69
N ALA A 209 6.38 7.77 14.93
CA ALA A 209 7.25 8.32 15.96
C ALA A 209 8.73 8.18 15.58
N GLY A 210 9.14 7.02 15.05
CA GLY A 210 10.50 6.76 14.59
C GLY A 210 10.92 7.68 13.43
N LEU A 211 10.07 7.83 12.41
CA LEU A 211 10.31 8.71 11.26
C LEU A 211 10.51 10.17 11.70
N ARG A 212 9.70 10.66 12.66
CA ARG A 212 9.88 11.99 13.24
C ARG A 212 11.21 12.14 13.97
N ARG A 213 11.58 11.18 14.83
CA ARG A 213 12.86 11.22 15.56
C ARG A 213 14.07 11.13 14.62
N ALA A 214 13.95 10.42 13.51
CA ALA A 214 14.99 10.32 12.50
C ALA A 214 15.19 11.63 11.71
N GLY A 215 14.26 12.59 11.82
CA GLY A 215 14.29 13.86 11.09
C GLY A 215 14.02 13.71 9.58
N GLN A 216 13.55 12.54 9.13
CA GLN A 216 13.37 12.20 7.71
C GLN A 216 11.97 12.61 7.25
N VAL A 217 11.74 13.92 7.18
CA VAL A 217 10.43 14.52 6.89
C VAL A 217 9.87 14.05 5.53
N GLN A 218 10.73 13.76 4.55
CA GLN A 218 10.32 13.28 3.24
C GLN A 218 9.74 11.86 3.23
N GLU A 219 10.03 11.03 4.24
CA GLU A 219 9.48 9.66 4.36
C GLU A 219 8.23 9.62 5.25
N LEU A 220 7.97 10.69 6.02
CA LEU A 220 6.85 10.79 6.95
C LEU A 220 5.46 10.61 6.28
N PRO A 221 5.21 11.11 5.05
CA PRO A 221 3.93 10.87 4.37
C PRO A 221 3.56 9.39 4.24
N LEU A 222 4.53 8.47 4.05
CA LEU A 222 4.25 7.03 3.94
C LEU A 222 3.61 6.47 5.21
N GLY A 223 4.13 6.86 6.37
CA GLY A 223 3.61 6.46 7.67
C GLY A 223 2.23 7.05 7.94
N LEU A 224 2.07 8.35 7.64
CA LEU A 224 0.80 9.07 7.83
C LEU A 224 -0.32 8.50 6.96
N LEU A 225 -0.06 8.19 5.68
CA LEU A 225 -1.05 7.60 4.77
C LEU A 225 -1.58 6.27 5.29
N THR A 226 -0.68 5.38 5.71
CA THR A 226 -1.08 4.06 6.23
C THR A 226 -1.81 4.17 7.56
N ARG A 227 -1.35 5.05 8.47
CA ARG A 227 -2.02 5.29 9.75
C ARG A 227 -3.39 5.93 9.57
N ALA A 228 -3.55 6.83 8.59
CA ALA A 228 -4.84 7.40 8.24
C ALA A 228 -5.84 6.32 7.83
N TRP A 229 -5.41 5.34 7.02
CA TRP A 229 -6.26 4.22 6.65
C TRP A 229 -6.69 3.40 7.87
N LEU A 230 -5.76 3.04 8.77
CA LEU A 230 -6.09 2.33 10.00
C LEU A 230 -7.08 3.13 10.87
N ARG A 231 -6.81 4.41 11.12
CA ARG A 231 -7.68 5.30 11.91
C ARG A 231 -9.08 5.41 11.34
N PHE A 232 -9.19 5.44 10.01
CA PHE A 232 -10.48 5.45 9.34
C PHE A 232 -11.28 4.18 9.63
N LEU A 233 -10.63 3.02 9.56
CA LEU A 233 -11.24 1.72 9.83
C LEU A 233 -11.61 1.52 11.31
N THR A 234 -10.85 2.12 12.23
CA THR A 234 -11.13 2.06 13.68
C THR A 234 -12.07 3.16 14.18
N GLY A 235 -12.53 4.06 13.30
CA GLY A 235 -13.58 5.04 13.58
C GLY A 235 -13.09 6.46 13.85
N ALA A 236 -11.78 6.69 14.02
CA ALA A 236 -11.19 8.02 14.16
C ALA A 236 -11.07 8.71 12.79
N ARG A 237 -12.20 9.04 12.15
CA ARG A 237 -12.24 9.51 10.76
C ARG A 237 -11.89 11.00 10.61
N THR A 238 -12.51 11.87 11.40
CA THR A 238 -12.32 13.33 11.35
C THR A 238 -11.97 13.89 12.73
N GLY A 239 -11.53 15.14 12.80
CA GLY A 239 -11.12 15.81 14.05
C GLY A 239 -9.63 15.62 14.41
N PRO A 240 -9.21 16.00 15.62
CA PRO A 240 -7.85 15.79 16.10
C PRO A 240 -7.49 14.30 16.13
N GLU A 241 -6.23 13.96 15.89
CA GLU A 241 -5.72 12.58 15.93
C GLU A 241 -6.52 11.58 15.06
N SER A 242 -7.06 12.07 13.94
CA SER A 242 -7.89 11.31 13.03
C SER A 242 -7.18 10.93 11.74
N ALA A 243 -7.88 10.17 10.88
CA ALA A 243 -7.47 9.90 9.52
C ALA A 243 -7.37 11.18 8.68
N GLN A 244 -8.32 12.11 8.83
CA GLN A 244 -8.27 13.41 8.17
C GLN A 244 -7.02 14.20 8.61
N ALA A 245 -6.73 14.24 9.91
CA ALA A 245 -5.57 14.96 10.44
C ALA A 245 -4.23 14.42 9.90
N ASP A 246 -4.09 13.09 9.81
CA ASP A 246 -2.89 12.48 9.22
C ASP A 246 -2.75 12.81 7.72
N LEU A 247 -3.86 12.85 6.96
CA LEU A 247 -3.85 13.22 5.54
C LEU A 247 -3.56 14.70 5.31
N ASP A 248 -4.03 15.57 6.21
CA ASP A 248 -3.76 17.01 6.16
C ASP A 248 -2.30 17.30 6.48
N GLU A 249 -1.72 16.63 7.48
CA GLU A 249 -0.29 16.74 7.75
C GLU A 249 0.56 16.22 6.59
N ALA A 250 0.21 15.06 6.01
CA ALA A 250 0.91 14.52 4.85
C ALA A 250 0.85 15.48 3.66
N TRP A 251 -0.29 16.16 3.47
CA TRP A 251 -0.46 17.19 2.45
C TRP A 251 0.48 18.37 2.68
N GLU A 252 0.53 18.93 3.90
CA GLU A 252 1.40 20.07 4.20
C GLU A 252 2.88 19.77 3.92
N ILE A 253 3.31 18.56 4.24
CA ILE A 253 4.68 18.09 3.96
C ILE A 253 4.90 18.00 2.45
N ALA A 254 4.04 17.27 1.75
CA ALA A 254 4.21 16.97 0.32
C ALA A 254 4.10 18.22 -0.56
N GLU A 255 3.20 19.15 -0.22
CA GLU A 255 3.02 20.41 -0.94
C GLU A 255 4.22 21.34 -0.78
N ARG A 256 4.75 21.48 0.45
CA ARG A 256 5.94 22.32 0.72
C ARG A 256 7.23 21.71 0.16
N GLY A 257 7.31 20.38 0.09
CA GLY A 257 8.49 19.62 -0.35
C GLY A 257 8.56 19.28 -1.84
N PRO A 258 7.88 20.06 -2.70
CA PRO A 258 7.32 19.64 -4.00
C PRO A 258 7.38 18.13 -4.31
N MET A 259 6.57 17.32 -3.61
CA MET A 259 6.57 15.86 -3.71
C MET A 259 5.34 15.31 -4.47
N PRO A 260 5.34 15.33 -5.81
CA PRO A 260 4.15 15.05 -6.61
C PRO A 260 3.63 13.61 -6.49
N LEU A 261 4.50 12.63 -6.20
CA LEU A 261 4.08 11.24 -6.03
C LEU A 261 3.27 11.06 -4.74
N PHE A 262 3.69 11.70 -3.65
CA PHE A 262 2.92 11.72 -2.41
C PHE A 262 1.61 12.48 -2.55
N LEU A 263 1.59 13.61 -3.27
CA LEU A 263 0.34 14.31 -3.55
C LEU A 263 -0.66 13.41 -4.30
N ALA A 264 -0.20 12.59 -5.24
CA ALA A 264 -1.06 11.62 -5.92
C ALA A 264 -1.62 10.57 -4.94
N ASP A 265 -0.78 10.01 -4.07
CA ASP A 265 -1.21 9.02 -3.07
C ASP A 265 -2.19 9.62 -2.04
N ILE A 266 -1.97 10.87 -1.61
CA ILE A 266 -2.87 11.59 -0.69
C ILE A 266 -4.23 11.79 -1.33
N HIS A 267 -4.27 12.29 -2.56
CA HIS A 267 -5.52 12.44 -3.32
C HIS A 267 -6.28 11.11 -3.44
N LEU A 268 -5.59 10.01 -3.76
CA LEU A 268 -6.19 8.68 -3.80
C LEU A 268 -6.77 8.27 -2.43
N HIS A 269 -6.03 8.48 -1.34
CA HIS A 269 -6.51 8.13 0.01
C HIS A 269 -7.74 8.95 0.41
N ARG A 270 -7.72 10.27 0.16
CA ARG A 270 -8.86 11.16 0.43
C ARG A 270 -10.12 10.66 -0.28
N ALA A 271 -10.03 10.39 -1.57
CA ALA A 271 -11.15 9.90 -2.38
C ALA A 271 -11.63 8.51 -1.93
N ARG A 272 -10.72 7.54 -1.72
CA ARG A 272 -11.10 6.17 -1.34
C ARG A 272 -11.74 6.08 0.05
N LEU A 273 -11.19 6.78 1.03
CA LEU A 273 -11.67 6.72 2.42
C LEU A 273 -12.95 7.55 2.60
N PHE A 274 -12.94 8.81 2.15
CA PHE A 274 -14.02 9.75 2.46
C PHE A 274 -15.02 9.92 1.31
N GLY A 275 -14.64 9.61 0.08
CA GLY A 275 -15.52 9.75 -1.09
C GLY A 275 -16.58 8.66 -1.21
N ILE A 276 -16.31 7.47 -0.65
CA ILE A 276 -17.12 6.26 -0.91
C ILE A 276 -18.00 5.91 0.30
N SER A 277 -17.85 6.61 1.43
CA SER A 277 -18.73 6.45 2.60
C SER A 277 -20.21 6.59 2.18
N SER A 278 -20.97 5.51 2.29
CA SER A 278 -22.40 5.44 1.95
C SER A 278 -23.26 5.97 3.10
N ASP A 279 -24.45 6.45 2.75
CA ASP A 279 -25.49 6.95 3.68
C ASP A 279 -25.97 5.90 4.70
N GLU A 280 -25.57 4.63 4.58
CA GLU A 280 -26.09 3.52 5.38
C GLU A 280 -25.43 3.38 6.77
N VAL A 281 -24.29 4.04 7.02
CA VAL A 281 -23.76 4.13 8.39
C VAL A 281 -24.49 5.27 9.09
N ARG A 282 -25.30 4.92 10.09
CA ARG A 282 -26.07 5.82 10.95
C ARG A 282 -25.15 6.79 11.69
N MET A 283 -24.69 7.83 10.99
CA MET A 283 -23.77 8.87 11.48
C MET A 283 -24.55 10.13 11.92
N PRO A 284 -24.04 10.89 12.91
CA PRO A 284 -24.46 12.27 13.14
C PRO A 284 -24.22 13.13 11.87
N ASN A 285 -25.14 14.06 11.58
CA ASN A 285 -25.20 14.80 10.29
C ASN A 285 -23.92 15.54 9.88
N GLU A 286 -23.04 15.92 10.81
CA GLU A 286 -21.79 16.64 10.54
C GLU A 286 -20.70 15.76 9.89
N ALA A 287 -20.79 14.43 10.02
CA ALA A 287 -19.83 13.47 9.46
C ALA A 287 -20.19 12.97 8.05
N LYS A 288 -21.24 13.52 7.43
CA LYS A 288 -21.68 13.12 6.08
C LYS A 288 -20.99 13.88 4.95
N GLN A 289 -20.36 15.00 5.26
CA GLN A 289 -19.76 15.86 4.24
C GLN A 289 -18.30 15.47 3.99
N TYR A 290 -17.90 15.46 2.72
CA TYR A 290 -16.51 15.26 2.33
C TYR A 290 -15.62 16.34 2.97
N PRO A 291 -14.55 15.99 3.73
CA PRO A 291 -13.81 16.99 4.51
C PRO A 291 -13.16 18.11 3.68
N TRP A 292 -12.77 17.79 2.44
CA TRP A 292 -12.16 18.73 1.49
C TRP A 292 -13.19 19.16 0.44
N ASN A 293 -14.33 19.70 0.87
CA ASN A 293 -15.46 20.08 0.02
C ASN A 293 -15.33 21.46 -0.66
N GLN A 294 -14.28 22.22 -0.36
CA GLN A 294 -14.05 23.56 -0.90
C GLN A 294 -12.59 23.73 -1.34
N ASN A 295 -12.40 24.43 -2.45
CA ASN A 295 -11.11 24.94 -2.89
C ASN A 295 -10.70 26.16 -2.05
N PRO A 296 -9.43 26.59 -2.09
CA PRO A 296 -8.97 27.81 -1.40
C PRO A 296 -9.73 29.09 -1.78
N ASP A 297 -10.33 29.13 -2.98
CA ASP A 297 -11.16 30.24 -3.46
C ASP A 297 -12.64 30.14 -3.04
N GLY A 298 -13.00 29.11 -2.26
CA GLY A 298 -14.36 28.86 -1.79
C GLY A 298 -15.25 28.11 -2.79
N SER A 299 -14.77 27.82 -4.00
CA SER A 299 -15.54 27.01 -4.96
C SER A 299 -15.70 25.56 -4.47
N PRO A 300 -16.85 24.91 -4.73
CA PRO A 300 -17.08 23.55 -4.27
C PRO A 300 -16.16 22.56 -4.99
N ARG A 301 -15.73 21.53 -4.27
CA ARG A 301 -15.00 20.37 -4.78
C ARG A 301 -15.43 19.11 -4.04
N GLY A 302 -15.02 17.95 -4.51
CA GLY A 302 -15.35 16.67 -3.91
C GLY A 302 -14.35 15.56 -4.26
N PRO A 303 -14.72 14.30 -3.98
CA PRO A 303 -13.83 13.16 -4.23
C PRO A 303 -13.47 12.98 -5.72
N ASN A 304 -14.33 13.39 -6.65
CA ASN A 304 -14.02 13.39 -8.08
C ASN A 304 -12.84 14.33 -8.42
N ASP A 305 -12.73 15.47 -7.75
CA ASP A 305 -11.62 16.42 -7.96
C ASP A 305 -10.30 15.84 -7.44
N ASP A 306 -10.33 15.12 -6.31
CA ASP A 306 -9.16 14.39 -5.81
C ASP A 306 -8.74 13.28 -6.79
N LEU A 307 -9.67 12.48 -7.32
CA LEU A 307 -9.33 11.46 -8.33
C LEU A 307 -8.76 12.08 -9.62
N ALA A 308 -9.35 13.19 -10.10
CA ALA A 308 -8.83 13.92 -11.26
C ALA A 308 -7.42 14.47 -11.01
N ALA A 309 -7.16 15.00 -9.81
CA ALA A 309 -5.83 15.47 -9.42
C ALA A 309 -4.81 14.33 -9.30
N ALA A 310 -5.19 13.20 -8.69
CA ALA A 310 -4.39 11.99 -8.63
C ALA A 310 -4.03 11.49 -10.04
N ARG A 311 -5.03 11.37 -10.93
CA ARG A 311 -4.85 11.00 -12.35
C ARG A 311 -3.83 11.90 -13.03
N ARG A 312 -4.00 13.22 -12.92
CA ARG A 312 -3.09 14.20 -13.53
C ARG A 312 -1.65 13.98 -13.05
N LEU A 313 -1.43 13.84 -11.75
CA LEU A 313 -0.10 13.65 -11.17
C LEU A 313 0.50 12.29 -11.59
N ILE A 314 -0.29 11.22 -11.56
CA ILE A 314 0.14 9.86 -11.95
C ILE A 314 0.68 9.86 -13.38
N PHE A 315 -0.11 10.34 -14.34
CA PHE A 315 0.29 10.32 -15.75
C PHE A 315 1.39 11.33 -16.06
N LYS A 316 1.35 12.54 -15.48
CA LYS A 316 2.39 13.57 -15.68
C LYS A 316 3.77 13.08 -15.23
N HIS A 317 3.83 12.35 -14.12
CA HIS A 317 5.10 11.89 -13.55
C HIS A 317 5.44 10.44 -13.93
N GLY A 318 4.59 9.74 -14.68
CA GLY A 318 4.76 8.33 -15.04
C GLY A 318 4.72 7.39 -13.84
N TYR A 319 3.97 7.75 -12.80
CA TYR A 319 3.84 7.02 -11.55
C TYR A 319 2.83 5.86 -11.68
N LEU A 320 3.06 5.01 -12.66
CA LEU A 320 2.06 4.04 -13.13
C LEU A 320 1.86 2.87 -12.17
N ARG A 321 2.65 2.76 -11.08
CA ARG A 321 2.37 1.77 -10.02
C ARG A 321 0.98 1.93 -9.42
N ARG A 322 0.44 3.15 -9.42
CA ARG A 322 -0.89 3.48 -8.87
C ARG A 322 -2.00 3.50 -9.92
N GLN A 323 -1.70 3.15 -11.18
CA GLN A 323 -2.67 3.26 -12.26
C GLN A 323 -3.90 2.37 -12.04
N GLU A 324 -3.71 1.07 -11.84
CA GLU A 324 -4.83 0.13 -11.67
C GLU A 324 -5.66 0.47 -10.42
N GLU A 325 -4.96 0.97 -9.42
CA GLU A 325 -5.48 1.44 -8.16
C GLU A 325 -6.35 2.70 -8.31
N LEU A 326 -5.96 3.63 -9.17
CA LEU A 326 -6.78 4.79 -9.56
C LEU A 326 -8.04 4.32 -10.30
N GLU A 327 -7.90 3.38 -11.23
CA GLU A 327 -9.02 2.80 -12.00
C GLU A 327 -10.04 2.13 -11.08
N ASP A 328 -9.58 1.35 -10.09
CA ASP A 328 -10.45 0.73 -9.07
C ASP A 328 -11.24 1.79 -8.28
N ALA A 329 -10.59 2.90 -7.90
CA ALA A 329 -11.22 3.98 -7.14
C ALA A 329 -12.24 4.79 -7.96
N GLU A 330 -11.92 5.10 -9.22
CA GLU A 330 -12.84 5.76 -10.15
C GLU A 330 -14.07 4.89 -10.42
N ALA A 331 -13.87 3.59 -10.67
CA ALA A 331 -14.97 2.65 -10.87
C ALA A 331 -15.86 2.50 -9.63
N ALA A 332 -15.28 2.55 -8.43
CA ALA A 332 -16.05 2.53 -7.18
C ALA A 332 -16.88 3.79 -6.97
N LEU A 333 -16.34 4.97 -7.29
CA LEU A 333 -17.02 6.25 -7.11
C LEU A 333 -18.13 6.49 -8.15
N LEU A 334 -17.96 6.00 -9.38
CA LEU A 334 -18.99 6.03 -10.42
C LEU A 334 -20.18 5.12 -10.12
N ALA A 335 -20.00 4.12 -9.26
CA ALA A 335 -21.05 3.15 -8.90
C ALA A 335 -21.96 3.64 -7.75
N LYS A 336 -21.72 4.82 -7.18
CA LYS A 336 -22.57 5.47 -6.16
C LYS A 336 -23.85 6.04 -6.77
#